data_AF-A0A661WL87-F1
#
_entry.id   AF-A0A661WL87-F1
#
_cell.length_a   1.000
_cell.length_b   1.000
_cell.length_c   1.000
_cell.angle_alpha   90.00
_cell.angle_beta   90.00
_cell.angle_gamma   90.00
#
_symmetry.space_group_name_H-M   'P 1'
#
loop_
_entity.id
_entity.type
_entity.pdbx_description
1 polymer ?
#
loop_
_entity_poly.entity_id
_entity_poly.type
_entity_poly.pdbx_seq_one_letter_code
_entity_poly.pdbx_strand_id
1 'polypeptide(L)'
;MSIQEIYKQFKEEVQFLSIYIREAHPIDGWWMGRRLTKKLMLRMAPKVSMEHYDPKTIEERRAVAGECETALQYGVRTYIDEMDDHVNKTYAAWPTRLYLVGLDGKIVYGGGLGPYDFKPSKLKATIEEYLKQLSTS
;
A
#
# COMPACT_ATOMS: atom_id res chain seq x y z
N MET A 1 14.64 2.75 -6.26
CA MET A 1 14.58 1.88 -5.08
C MET A 1 13.17 1.35 -4.91
N SER A 2 13.01 0.04 -4.86
CA SER A 2 11.74 -0.68 -4.73
C SER A 2 11.50 -1.10 -3.28
N ILE A 3 10.25 -1.46 -2.95
CA ILE A 3 9.92 -2.06 -1.64
C ILE A 3 10.63 -3.39 -1.44
N GLN A 4 10.83 -4.17 -2.51
CA GLN A 4 11.53 -5.45 -2.45
C GLN A 4 13.01 -5.29 -2.04
N GLU A 5 13.69 -4.24 -2.53
CA GLU A 5 15.07 -3.93 -2.13
C GLU A 5 15.15 -3.55 -0.64
N ILE A 6 14.21 -2.74 -0.17
CA ILE A 6 14.11 -2.35 1.25
C ILE A 6 13.85 -3.59 2.12
N TYR A 7 12.90 -4.45 1.73
CA TYR A 7 12.62 -5.69 2.44
C TYR A 7 13.86 -6.58 2.53
N LYS A 8 14.56 -6.83 1.41
CA LYS A 8 15.79 -7.63 1.41
C LYS A 8 16.86 -7.06 2.32
N GLN A 9 16.96 -5.74 2.41
CA GLN A 9 17.96 -5.06 3.23
C GLN A 9 17.65 -5.13 4.73
N PHE A 10 16.38 -4.94 5.13
CA PHE A 10 16.02 -4.71 6.54
C PHE A 10 15.17 -5.81 7.19
N LYS A 11 14.81 -6.89 6.47
CA LYS A 11 13.91 -7.95 6.99
C LYS A 11 14.34 -8.63 8.29
N GLU A 12 15.62 -8.57 8.64
CA GLU A 12 16.14 -9.15 9.89
C GLU A 12 15.99 -8.20 11.10
N GLU A 13 15.83 -6.89 10.85
CA GLU A 13 15.76 -5.83 11.88
C GLU A 13 14.37 -5.19 11.96
N VAL A 14 13.60 -5.25 10.88
CA VAL A 14 12.29 -4.61 10.72
C VAL A 14 11.28 -5.61 10.20
N GLN A 15 10.10 -5.65 10.83
CA GLN A 15 8.97 -6.44 10.34
C GLN A 15 8.23 -5.69 9.22
N PHE A 16 7.98 -6.37 8.11
CA PHE A 16 7.22 -5.83 6.98
C PHE A 16 5.84 -6.48 6.90
N LEU A 17 4.82 -5.64 6.77
CA LEU A 17 3.43 -6.06 6.56
C LEU A 17 2.91 -5.34 5.31
N SER A 18 2.45 -6.11 4.33
CA SER A 18 1.66 -5.57 3.23
C SER A 18 0.19 -5.80 3.57
N ILE A 19 -0.62 -4.74 3.59
CA ILE A 19 -2.06 -4.85 3.88
C ILE A 19 -2.81 -4.36 2.65
N TYR A 20 -3.47 -5.29 1.98
CA TYR A 20 -4.34 -4.99 0.87
C TYR A 20 -5.66 -4.40 1.41
N ILE A 21 -5.94 -3.16 1.02
CA ILE A 21 -7.12 -2.39 1.40
C ILE A 21 -8.10 -2.30 0.24
N ARG A 22 -9.27 -1.68 0.49
CA ARG A 22 -10.29 -1.45 -0.53
C ARG A 22 -9.74 -0.84 -1.81
N GLU A 23 -10.29 -1.30 -2.93
CA GLU A 23 -9.87 -0.88 -4.26
C GLU A 23 -9.92 0.64 -4.46
N ALA A 24 -8.84 1.19 -5.02
CA ALA A 24 -8.75 2.61 -5.33
C ALA A 24 -9.50 2.98 -6.60
N HIS A 25 -9.64 2.02 -7.52
CA HIS A 25 -10.22 2.24 -8.84
C HIS A 25 -11.16 1.09 -9.26
N PRO A 26 -12.21 0.80 -8.47
CA PRO A 26 -13.14 -0.26 -8.82
C PRO A 26 -13.93 0.07 -10.09
N ILE A 27 -14.25 -0.96 -10.88
CA ILE A 27 -15.04 -0.83 -12.12
C ILE A 27 -16.42 -0.20 -11.87
N ASP A 28 -17.01 -0.46 -10.70
CA ASP A 28 -18.33 0.04 -10.25
C ASP A 28 -18.26 1.23 -9.29
N GLY A 29 -17.08 1.83 -9.08
CA GLY A 29 -16.93 3.08 -8.34
C GLY A 29 -17.67 4.24 -9.03
N TRP A 30 -17.88 5.36 -8.31
CA TRP A 30 -18.59 6.55 -8.80
C TRP A 30 -17.89 7.17 -10.03
N TRP A 31 -18.18 6.63 -11.20
CA TRP A 31 -17.64 7.05 -12.49
C TRP A 31 -18.83 7.44 -13.37
N MET A 32 -19.40 8.63 -13.12
CA MET A 32 -20.44 9.24 -13.95
C MET A 32 -19.94 9.64 -15.35
N GLY A 33 -19.06 8.85 -15.99
CA GLY A 33 -18.53 9.17 -17.32
C GLY A 33 -17.93 7.95 -18.02
N ARG A 34 -18.63 7.47 -19.06
CA ARG A 34 -18.21 6.46 -20.05
C ARG A 34 -16.78 6.70 -20.57
N ARG A 35 -16.04 5.61 -20.87
CA ARG A 35 -14.87 5.40 -21.79
C ARG A 35 -13.79 6.50 -21.96
N LEU A 36 -14.15 7.77 -22.07
CA LEU A 36 -13.29 8.94 -22.22
C LEU A 36 -12.46 9.22 -20.96
N THR A 37 -13.05 9.14 -19.78
CA THR A 37 -12.37 9.29 -18.47
C THR A 37 -11.37 8.16 -18.21
N LYS A 38 -11.73 6.91 -18.55
CA LYS A 38 -10.82 5.75 -18.51
C LYS A 38 -9.60 5.95 -19.42
N LYS A 39 -9.81 6.42 -20.66
CA LYS A 39 -8.72 6.67 -21.62
C LYS A 39 -7.80 7.83 -21.19
N LEU A 40 -8.36 8.86 -20.57
CA LEU A 40 -7.58 9.98 -20.01
C LEU A 40 -6.74 9.54 -18.80
N MET A 41 -7.32 8.74 -17.89
CA MET A 41 -6.59 8.19 -16.74
C MET A 41 -5.47 7.23 -17.16
N LEU A 42 -5.73 6.28 -18.06
CA LEU A 42 -4.68 5.39 -18.59
C LEU A 42 -3.55 6.19 -19.28
N ARG A 43 -3.85 7.37 -19.83
CA ARG A 43 -2.86 8.25 -20.44
C ARG A 43 -2.08 9.07 -19.41
N MET A 44 -2.68 9.44 -18.28
CA MET A 44 -2.03 10.21 -17.21
C MET A 44 -1.34 9.33 -16.16
N ALA A 45 -1.80 8.09 -15.99
CA ALA A 45 -1.30 7.12 -15.01
C ALA A 45 -1.37 5.70 -15.60
N PRO A 46 -0.47 5.34 -16.55
CA PRO A 46 -0.53 4.08 -17.31
C PRO A 46 -0.34 2.81 -16.48
N LYS A 47 -0.02 2.94 -15.18
CA LYS A 47 0.15 1.84 -14.23
C LYS A 47 -1.05 1.61 -13.32
N VAL A 48 -2.14 2.36 -13.50
CA VAL A 48 -3.37 2.18 -12.72
C VAL A 48 -4.15 1.01 -13.31
N SER A 49 -4.23 -0.11 -12.57
CA SER A 49 -5.14 -1.20 -12.88
C SER A 49 -6.58 -0.74 -12.61
N MET A 50 -7.45 -0.91 -13.61
CA MET A 50 -8.91 -0.66 -13.53
C MET A 50 -9.63 -1.93 -13.95
N GLU A 51 -9.32 -3.03 -13.27
CA GLU A 51 -9.65 -4.39 -13.70
C GLU A 51 -10.55 -5.14 -12.71
N HIS A 52 -10.78 -4.60 -11.51
CA HIS A 52 -11.56 -5.27 -10.47
C HIS A 52 -12.78 -4.44 -10.07
N TYR A 53 -13.89 -5.12 -9.77
CA TYR A 53 -15.02 -4.52 -9.05
C TYR A 53 -14.64 -4.28 -7.59
N ASP A 54 -15.35 -3.39 -6.91
CA ASP A 54 -15.18 -3.22 -5.48
C ASP A 54 -15.63 -4.51 -4.76
N PRO A 55 -14.74 -5.21 -4.03
CA PRO A 55 -15.11 -6.44 -3.37
C PRO A 55 -16.25 -6.23 -2.36
N LYS A 56 -17.27 -7.09 -2.40
CA LYS A 56 -18.43 -7.05 -1.49
C LYS A 56 -18.37 -8.14 -0.42
N THR A 57 -17.48 -9.12 -0.60
CA THR A 57 -17.21 -10.19 0.37
C THR A 57 -15.72 -10.30 0.65
N ILE A 58 -15.36 -10.94 1.78
CA ILE A 58 -13.95 -11.14 2.14
C ILE A 58 -13.26 -12.11 1.18
N GLU A 59 -14.01 -13.06 0.63
CA GLU A 59 -13.55 -14.01 -0.39
C GLU A 59 -13.15 -13.29 -1.68
N GLU A 60 -14.00 -12.37 -2.16
CA GLU A 60 -13.69 -11.52 -3.32
C GLU A 60 -12.45 -10.66 -3.06
N ARG A 61 -12.37 -10.03 -1.88
CA ARG A 61 -11.21 -9.20 -1.51
C ARG A 61 -9.93 -10.04 -1.47
N ARG A 62 -10.00 -11.26 -0.94
CA ARG A 62 -8.88 -12.20 -0.91
C ARG A 62 -8.43 -12.61 -2.32
N ALA A 63 -9.37 -12.84 -3.24
CA ALA A 63 -9.06 -13.19 -4.62
C ALA A 63 -8.26 -12.06 -5.31
N VAL A 64 -8.75 -10.82 -5.23
CA VAL A 64 -8.08 -9.66 -5.85
C VAL A 64 -6.74 -9.38 -5.16
N ALA A 65 -6.67 -9.50 -3.83
CA ALA A 65 -5.41 -9.35 -3.10
C ALA A 65 -4.35 -10.37 -3.55
N GLY A 66 -4.76 -11.61 -3.86
CA GLY A 66 -3.86 -12.66 -4.37
C GLY A 66 -3.32 -12.35 -5.78
N GLU A 67 -4.16 -11.80 -6.65
CA GLU A 67 -3.72 -11.31 -7.97
C GLU A 67 -2.72 -10.16 -7.83
N CYS A 68 -3.01 -9.22 -6.94
CA CYS A 68 -2.12 -8.09 -6.62
C CYS A 68 -0.78 -8.57 -6.06
N GLU A 69 -0.78 -9.49 -5.10
CA GLU A 69 0.44 -10.06 -4.52
C GLU A 69 1.29 -10.76 -5.59
N THR A 70 0.66 -11.53 -6.47
CA THR A 70 1.33 -12.23 -7.58
C THR A 70 1.95 -11.26 -8.58
N ALA A 71 1.27 -10.15 -8.87
CA ALA A 71 1.76 -9.12 -9.78
C ALA A 71 2.91 -8.30 -9.19
N LEU A 72 2.88 -8.02 -7.88
CA LEU A 72 3.84 -7.14 -7.22
C LEU A 72 5.11 -7.87 -6.76
N GLN A 73 5.03 -9.17 -6.45
CA GLN A 73 6.16 -10.05 -6.13
C GLN A 73 7.12 -9.51 -5.06
N TYR A 74 6.62 -8.76 -4.07
CA TYR A 74 7.47 -8.09 -3.09
C TYR A 74 8.19 -9.06 -2.13
N GLY A 75 7.73 -10.30 -2.01
CA GLY A 75 8.25 -11.29 -1.05
C GLY A 75 7.89 -10.96 0.41
N VAL A 76 7.02 -9.97 0.61
CA VAL A 76 6.44 -9.57 1.90
C VAL A 76 5.10 -10.28 2.03
N ARG A 77 4.80 -10.83 3.21
CA ARG A 77 3.50 -11.45 3.46
C ARG A 77 2.39 -10.40 3.30
N THR A 78 1.41 -10.71 2.46
CA THR A 78 0.22 -9.89 2.27
C THR A 78 -0.91 -10.33 3.19
N TYR A 79 -1.48 -9.36 3.88
CA TYR A 79 -2.70 -9.45 4.66
C TYR A 79 -3.80 -8.68 3.94
N ILE A 80 -5.04 -8.94 4.33
CA ILE A 80 -6.21 -8.23 3.78
C ILE A 80 -6.90 -7.48 4.92
N ASP A 81 -7.29 -6.23 4.65
CA ASP A 81 -8.14 -5.47 5.57
C ASP A 81 -9.53 -6.11 5.63
N GLU A 82 -10.17 -6.03 6.79
CA GLU A 82 -11.53 -6.54 6.96
C GLU A 82 -12.54 -5.72 6.17
N MET A 83 -13.70 -6.31 5.87
CA MET A 83 -14.71 -5.68 5.01
C MET A 83 -15.30 -4.37 5.57
N ASP A 84 -15.10 -4.10 6.86
CA ASP A 84 -15.47 -2.83 7.48
C ASP A 84 -14.43 -1.70 7.24
N ASP A 85 -13.35 -2.00 6.51
CA ASP A 85 -12.24 -1.10 6.17
C ASP A 85 -11.56 -0.47 7.42
N HIS A 86 -11.50 -1.20 8.54
CA HIS A 86 -10.99 -0.67 9.80
C HIS A 86 -9.53 -0.20 9.71
N VAL A 87 -8.63 -0.97 9.10
CA VAL A 87 -7.22 -0.58 8.97
C VAL A 87 -7.10 0.62 8.06
N ASN A 88 -7.77 0.60 6.91
CA ASN A 88 -7.76 1.70 5.96
C ASN A 88 -8.23 3.02 6.59
N LYS A 89 -9.34 2.98 7.36
CA LYS A 89 -9.87 4.15 8.06
C LYS A 89 -8.91 4.66 9.13
N THR A 90 -8.38 3.76 9.96
CA THR A 90 -7.47 4.09 11.06
C THR A 90 -6.20 4.76 10.56
N TYR A 91 -5.63 4.25 9.46
CA TYR A 91 -4.38 4.75 8.89
C TYR A 91 -4.59 5.75 7.75
N ALA A 92 -5.83 6.12 7.42
CA ALA A 92 -6.15 6.93 6.24
C ALA A 92 -5.31 6.49 5.02
N ALA A 93 -5.30 5.18 4.75
CA ALA A 93 -4.31 4.54 3.89
C ALA A 93 -4.67 4.61 2.40
N TRP A 94 -5.92 4.93 2.08
CA TRP A 94 -6.40 5.06 0.72
C TRP A 94 -5.75 6.25 -0.02
N PRO A 95 -5.33 6.10 -1.29
CA PRO A 95 -5.40 4.88 -2.12
C PRO A 95 -4.25 3.90 -1.89
N THR A 96 -3.09 4.39 -1.42
CA THR A 96 -1.96 3.56 -0.98
C THR A 96 -1.07 4.40 -0.06
N ARG A 97 -0.47 3.77 0.94
CA ARG A 97 0.32 4.49 1.95
C ARG A 97 1.42 3.63 2.56
N LEU A 98 2.53 4.28 2.93
CA LEU A 98 3.65 3.67 3.63
C LEU A 98 3.72 4.22 5.05
N TYR A 99 3.93 3.32 6.01
CA TYR A 99 4.10 3.66 7.41
C TYR A 99 5.35 2.98 8.00
N LEU A 100 5.99 3.64 8.96
CA LEU A 100 6.92 3.03 9.91
C LEU A 100 6.33 3.23 11.31
N VAL A 101 6.11 2.14 12.02
CA VAL A 101 5.65 2.13 13.41
C VAL A 101 6.85 1.78 14.30
N GLY A 102 7.10 2.60 15.31
CA GLY A 102 8.16 2.38 16.28
C GLY A 102 7.81 1.27 17.28
N LEU A 103 8.81 0.81 18.02
CA LEU A 103 8.64 -0.19 19.09
C LEU A 103 7.72 0.28 20.21
N ASP A 104 7.52 1.59 20.37
CA ASP A 104 6.58 2.20 21.32
C ASP A 104 5.15 2.32 20.76
N GLY A 105 4.89 1.77 19.56
CA GLY A 105 3.60 1.81 18.89
C GLY A 105 3.29 3.16 18.23
N LYS A 106 4.20 4.13 18.24
CA LYS A 106 3.98 5.44 17.61
C LYS A 106 4.39 5.43 16.14
N ILE A 107 3.74 6.27 15.34
CA ILE A 107 4.10 6.47 13.94
C ILE A 107 5.39 7.29 13.85
N VAL A 108 6.46 6.65 13.37
CA VAL A 108 7.76 7.28 13.09
C VAL A 108 7.74 7.90 11.68
N TYR A 109 7.07 7.23 10.74
CA TYR A 109 6.87 7.72 9.38
C TYR A 109 5.43 7.44 8.94
N GLY A 110 4.76 8.45 8.41
CA GLY A 110 3.52 8.30 7.65
C GLY A 110 3.67 9.03 6.33
N GLY A 111 3.69 8.29 5.21
CA GLY A 111 3.75 8.91 3.88
C GLY A 111 2.59 9.86 3.67
N GLY A 112 2.77 10.92 2.88
CA GLY A 112 1.67 11.80 2.45
C GLY A 112 0.65 11.08 1.55
N LEU A 113 -0.27 11.85 0.97
CA LEU A 113 -1.32 11.31 0.10
C LEU A 113 -0.71 10.62 -1.14
N GLY A 114 -1.13 9.37 -1.39
CA GLY A 114 -0.80 8.64 -2.61
C GLY A 114 -1.50 9.24 -3.84
N PRO A 115 -0.94 9.11 -5.07
CA PRO A 115 0.34 8.47 -5.42
C PRO A 115 1.58 9.38 -5.27
N TYR A 116 1.43 10.66 -4.91
CA TYR A 116 2.51 11.65 -4.95
C TYR A 116 3.56 11.53 -3.83
N ASP A 117 3.20 10.93 -2.69
CA ASP A 117 4.14 10.72 -1.58
C ASP A 117 4.38 9.25 -1.23
N PHE A 118 4.03 8.33 -2.14
CA PHE A 118 4.53 6.95 -2.08
C PHE A 118 6.01 6.95 -2.49
N LYS A 119 6.89 7.20 -1.52
CA LYS A 119 8.34 7.32 -1.73
C LYS A 119 9.09 6.27 -0.92
N PRO A 120 9.36 5.08 -1.49
CA PRO A 120 10.18 4.05 -0.84
C PRO A 120 11.54 4.58 -0.35
N SER A 121 12.13 5.55 -1.07
CA SER A 121 13.38 6.18 -0.64
C SER A 121 13.28 6.92 0.70
N LYS A 122 12.17 7.62 0.95
CA LYS A 122 11.94 8.27 2.24
C LYS A 122 11.78 7.23 3.35
N LEU A 123 10.99 6.19 3.10
CA LEU A 123 10.80 5.10 4.06
C LEU A 123 12.14 4.46 4.45
N LYS A 124 13.01 4.13 3.47
CA LYS A 124 14.34 3.59 3.75
C LYS A 124 15.16 4.53 4.65
N ALA A 125 15.25 5.81 4.28
CA ALA A 125 16.03 6.77 5.06
C ALA A 125 15.52 6.87 6.51
N THR A 126 14.20 6.81 6.72
CA THR A 126 13.62 6.82 8.06
C THR A 126 13.88 5.52 8.83
N ILE A 127 13.89 4.35 8.18
CA ILE A 127 14.30 3.09 8.81
C ILE A 127 15.75 3.17 9.29
N GLU A 128 16.66 3.62 8.43
CA GLU A 128 18.10 3.74 8.76
C GLU A 128 18.33 4.66 9.95
N GLU A 129 17.68 5.82 9.95
CA GLU A 129 17.78 6.79 11.05
C GLU A 129 17.18 6.22 12.35
N TYR A 130 16.04 5.54 12.28
CA TYR A 130 15.40 4.94 13.45
C TYR A 130 16.26 3.85 14.09
N LEU A 131 16.82 2.93 13.29
CA LEU A 131 17.72 1.87 13.77
C LEU A 131 19.01 2.44 14.38
N LYS A 132 19.55 3.51 13.81
CA LYS A 132 20.71 4.22 14.37
C LYS A 132 20.41 4.82 15.76
N GLN A 133 19.22 5.36 15.95
CA GLN A 133 18.80 5.90 17.26
C GLN A 133 18.66 4.78 18.31
N LEU A 134 18.13 3.61 17.91
CA LEU A 134 18.00 2.45 18.80
C LEU A 134 19.36 1.87 19.22
N SER A 135 20.36 1.88 18.35
CA SER A 135 21.71 1.38 18.68
C SER A 135 22.56 2.33 19.54
N THR A 136 22.12 3.58 19.69
CA THR A 136 22.81 4.60 20.49
C THR A 136 22.16 4.79 21.88
N SER A 137 21.01 4.14 22.11
CA SER A 137 20.23 4.18 23.36
C SER A 137 20.55 2.97 24.24
#